data_AF-A0A4P2PW94-F1
#
_entry.id   AF-A0A4P2PW94-F1
#
_cell.length_a   1.000
_cell.length_b   1.000
_cell.length_c   1.000
_cell.angle_alpha   90.00
_cell.angle_beta   90.00
_cell.angle_gamma   90.00
#
_symmetry.space_group_name_H-M   'P 1'
#
loop_
_entity.id
_entity.type
_entity.pdbx_description
1 polymer ?
#
loop_
_entity_poly.entity_id
_entity_poly.type
_entity_poly.pdbx_seq_one_letter_code
_entity_poly.pdbx_strand_id
1 'polypeptide(L)'
;MSGGLIPVDGGGGGAVARCVRCGAEAAGPCASCRAPVCGDCCVLTEGGARVWAICLACEDRGGRSLRRGWAAVLGWIALPIVGLALLVALIEWLRRG
;
A
#
# COMPACT_ATOMS: atom_id res chain seq x y z
N MET A 1 -43.69 19.29 -14.35
CA MET A 1 -42.46 18.70 -14.90
C MET A 1 -41.99 17.64 -13.92
N SER A 2 -42.44 16.41 -14.12
CA SER A 2 -42.20 15.27 -13.23
C SER A 2 -40.94 14.55 -13.69
N GLY A 3 -39.80 14.86 -13.07
CA GLY A 3 -38.54 14.16 -13.33
C GLY A 3 -38.57 12.78 -12.71
N GLY A 4 -38.85 11.76 -13.52
CA GLY A 4 -38.68 10.36 -13.13
C GLY A 4 -37.18 10.07 -13.01
N LEU A 5 -36.71 9.84 -11.78
CA LEU A 5 -35.40 9.25 -11.55
C LEU A 5 -35.52 7.75 -11.75
N ILE A 6 -34.79 7.23 -12.73
CA ILE A 6 -34.62 5.80 -12.97
C ILE A 6 -33.82 5.24 -11.78
N PRO A 7 -34.39 4.34 -10.96
CA PRO A 7 -33.59 3.60 -10.00
C PRO A 7 -32.72 2.63 -10.82
N VAL A 8 -31.41 2.86 -10.80
CA VAL A 8 -30.45 1.88 -11.29
C VAL A 8 -30.48 0.70 -10.32
N ASP A 9 -31.20 -0.35 -10.72
CA ASP A 9 -31.20 -1.68 -10.11
C ASP A 9 -29.83 -2.34 -10.29
N GLY A 10 -28.85 -1.88 -9.52
CA GLY A 10 -27.59 -2.57 -9.26
C GLY A 10 -27.80 -3.65 -8.20
N GLY A 11 -28.52 -4.71 -8.58
CA GLY A 11 -28.55 -6.04 -7.96
C GLY A 11 -28.28 -6.18 -6.46
N GLY A 12 -29.34 -6.42 -5.70
CA GLY A 12 -29.29 -7.28 -4.51
C GLY A 12 -29.68 -6.58 -3.21
N GLY A 13 -30.91 -6.82 -2.75
CA GLY A 13 -31.24 -6.66 -1.33
C GLY A 13 -30.29 -7.52 -0.49
N GLY A 14 -29.47 -6.87 0.32
CA GLY A 14 -28.48 -7.54 1.16
C GLY A 14 -27.87 -6.49 2.08
N ALA A 15 -27.73 -6.84 3.36
CA ALA A 15 -27.27 -5.98 4.45
C ALA A 15 -26.37 -4.82 4.01
N VAL A 16 -26.73 -3.59 4.42
CA VAL A 16 -25.86 -2.40 4.32
C VAL A 16 -24.44 -2.84 4.69
N ALA A 17 -23.56 -2.87 3.70
CA ALA A 17 -22.22 -3.40 3.90
C ALA A 17 -21.57 -2.56 4.99
N ARG A 18 -21.06 -3.20 6.03
CA ARG A 18 -20.43 -2.51 7.15
C ARG A 18 -18.93 -2.44 6.92
N CYS A 19 -18.34 -1.31 7.27
CA CYS A 19 -16.91 -1.17 7.26
C CYS A 19 -16.27 -2.22 8.17
N VAL A 20 -15.34 -3.00 7.64
CA VAL A 20 -14.63 -4.05 8.40
C VAL A 20 -13.74 -3.51 9.54
N ARG A 21 -13.56 -2.18 9.63
CA ARG A 21 -12.72 -1.50 10.63
C ARG A 21 -13.56 -0.89 11.75
N CYS A 22 -14.51 -0.02 11.41
CA CYS A 22 -15.29 0.76 12.38
C CYS A 22 -16.77 0.34 12.47
N GLY A 23 -17.24 -0.55 11.60
CA GLY A 23 -18.63 -0.98 11.57
C GLY A 23 -19.63 0.07 11.07
N ALA A 24 -19.18 1.25 10.63
CA ALA A 24 -20.02 2.24 9.96
C ALA A 24 -20.51 1.74 8.59
N GLU A 25 -21.46 2.43 7.99
CA GLU A 25 -21.91 2.17 6.62
C GLU A 25 -20.72 2.28 5.64
N ALA A 26 -20.50 1.22 4.85
CA ALA A 26 -19.43 1.19 3.88
C ALA A 26 -19.84 2.01 2.65
N ALA A 27 -18.96 2.92 2.25
CA ALA A 27 -19.12 3.71 1.04
C ALA A 27 -18.74 2.90 -0.22
N GLY A 28 -17.88 1.88 -0.07
CA GLY A 28 -17.49 1.00 -1.17
C GLY A 28 -16.35 0.04 -0.83
N PRO A 29 -15.94 -0.81 -1.79
CA PRO A 29 -14.84 -1.75 -1.61
C PRO A 29 -13.46 -1.09 -1.80
N CYS A 30 -12.48 -1.50 -1.00
CA CYS A 30 -11.06 -1.14 -1.19
C CYS A 30 -10.53 -1.67 -2.52
N ALA A 31 -9.82 -0.86 -3.29
CA ALA A 31 -9.28 -1.26 -4.60
C ALA A 31 -8.27 -2.42 -4.55
N SER A 32 -7.54 -2.58 -3.43
CA SER A 32 -6.51 -3.61 -3.27
C SER A 32 -7.08 -4.93 -2.73
N CYS A 33 -7.79 -4.89 -1.60
CA CYS A 33 -8.26 -6.11 -0.93
C CYS A 33 -9.76 -6.40 -1.13
N ARG A 34 -10.49 -5.52 -1.84
CA ARG A 34 -11.94 -5.60 -2.09
C ARG A 34 -12.83 -5.62 -0.83
N ALA A 35 -12.27 -5.39 0.36
CA ALA A 35 -13.03 -5.35 1.59
C ALA A 35 -13.90 -4.07 1.68
N PRO A 36 -15.13 -4.14 2.24
CA PRO A 36 -16.00 -2.97 2.38
C PRO A 36 -15.45 -2.01 3.44
N VAL A 37 -15.33 -0.73 3.08
CA VAL A 37 -14.78 0.33 3.93
C VAL A 37 -15.59 1.62 3.85
N CYS A 38 -15.65 2.38 4.94
CA CYS A 38 -16.22 3.73 4.96
C CYS A 38 -15.19 4.77 4.50
N GLY A 39 -15.65 5.99 4.20
CA GLY A 39 -14.80 7.11 3.78
C GLY A 39 -13.68 7.45 4.76
N ASP A 40 -13.94 7.36 6.06
CA ASP A 40 -12.95 7.70 7.11
C ASP A 40 -11.90 6.61 7.33
N CYS A 41 -12.18 5.35 6.94
CA CYS A 41 -11.26 4.22 7.07
C CYS A 41 -10.47 3.95 5.77
N CYS A 42 -10.55 4.86 4.80
CA CYS A 42 -9.85 4.80 3.54
C CYS A 42 -9.07 6.08 3.25
N VAL A 43 -7.96 5.95 2.55
CA VAL A 43 -7.19 7.07 2.01
C VAL A 43 -7.54 7.20 0.53
N LEU A 44 -7.94 8.40 0.14
CA LEU A 44 -8.10 8.80 -1.25
C LEU A 44 -6.70 9.10 -1.79
N THR A 45 -6.13 8.14 -2.54
CA THR A 45 -4.84 8.35 -3.18
C THR A 45 -5.04 8.94 -4.57
N GLU A 46 -4.72 10.23 -4.74
CA GLU A 46 -4.74 10.94 -6.03
C GLU A 46 -3.46 10.67 -6.85
N GLY A 47 -2.98 9.43 -6.88
CA GLY A 47 -1.74 9.06 -7.57
C GLY A 47 -1.83 8.98 -9.11
N GLY A 48 -2.88 9.52 -9.75
CA GLY A 48 -3.09 9.46 -11.20
C GLY A 48 -4.53 9.76 -11.66
N ALA A 49 -4.81 9.53 -12.96
CA ALA A 49 -6.04 9.91 -13.68
C ALA A 49 -7.37 9.27 -13.21
N ARG A 50 -7.36 8.48 -12.12
CA ARG A 50 -8.59 7.93 -11.50
C ARG A 50 -8.49 8.02 -9.99
N VAL A 51 -9.58 8.43 -9.36
CA VAL A 51 -9.74 8.43 -7.89
C VAL A 51 -10.10 7.01 -7.45
N TRP A 52 -9.34 6.46 -6.51
CA TRP A 52 -9.51 5.11 -5.98
C TRP A 52 -9.27 5.13 -4.46
N ALA A 53 -10.12 4.41 -3.72
CA ALA A 53 -10.06 4.33 -2.27
C ALA A 53 -9.25 3.10 -1.84
N ILE A 54 -8.20 3.32 -1.06
CA ILE A 54 -7.38 2.26 -0.45
C ILE A 54 -7.63 2.28 1.05
N CYS A 55 -7.93 1.13 1.67
CA CYS A 55 -8.10 1.07 3.12
C CYS A 55 -6.76 1.29 3.84
N LEU A 56 -6.80 1.90 5.02
CA LEU A 56 -5.61 2.13 5.86
C LEU A 56 -4.78 0.85 6.08
N ALA A 57 -5.44 -0.31 6.08
CA ALA A 57 -4.77 -1.62 6.22
C ALA A 57 -3.86 -1.97 5.05
N CYS A 58 -4.31 -1.63 3.84
CA CYS A 58 -3.58 -1.85 2.61
C CYS A 58 -2.51 -0.78 2.42
N GLU A 59 -2.77 0.46 2.83
CA GLU A 59 -1.77 1.53 2.88
C GLU A 59 -0.60 1.14 3.80
N ASP A 60 -0.88 0.75 5.06
CA ASP A 60 0.13 0.27 6.02
C ASP A 60 0.95 -0.90 5.47
N ARG A 61 0.30 -1.78 4.69
CA ARG A 61 0.94 -2.92 4.03
C ARG A 61 1.74 -2.51 2.80
N GLY A 62 1.32 -1.48 2.08
CA GLY A 62 2.07 -0.89 0.97
C GLY A 62 3.43 -0.35 1.44
N GLY A 63 3.48 0.28 2.61
CA GLY A 63 4.74 0.65 3.25
C GLY A 63 5.64 -0.56 3.58
N ARG A 64 5.05 -1.73 3.92
CA ARG A 64 5.80 -2.97 4.17
C ARG A 64 6.23 -3.71 2.91
N SER A 65 5.51 -3.61 1.79
CA SER A 65 5.95 -4.23 0.53
C SER A 65 7.19 -3.51 -0.01
N LEU A 66 7.25 -2.19 0.15
CA LEU A 66 8.44 -1.41 -0.20
C LEU A 66 9.65 -1.78 0.66
N ARG A 67 9.49 -2.14 1.94
CA ARG A 67 10.63 -2.54 2.81
C ARG A 67 11.47 -3.68 2.22
N ARG A 68 10.85 -4.65 1.56
CA ARG A 68 11.56 -5.79 0.96
C ARG A 68 12.31 -5.37 -0.31
N GLY A 69 11.72 -4.48 -1.12
CA GLY A 69 12.38 -3.85 -2.26
C GLY A 69 13.56 -2.95 -1.83
N TRP A 70 13.37 -2.13 -0.81
CA TRP A 70 14.42 -1.28 -0.23
C TRP A 70 15.55 -2.09 0.39
N ALA A 71 15.28 -3.24 1.00
CA ALA A 71 16.32 -4.13 1.49
C ALA A 71 17.20 -4.68 0.35
N ALA A 72 16.61 -4.99 -0.81
CA ALA A 72 17.37 -5.40 -2.00
C ALA A 72 18.23 -4.26 -2.55
N VAL A 73 17.69 -3.03 -2.62
CA VAL A 73 18.44 -1.84 -3.06
C VAL A 73 19.59 -1.52 -2.10
N LEU A 74 19.32 -1.47 -0.79
CA LEU A 74 20.33 -1.24 0.24
C LEU A 74 21.39 -2.33 0.24
N GLY A 75 20.99 -3.60 0.09
CA GLY A 75 21.92 -4.72 -0.04
C GLY A 75 22.83 -4.58 -1.25
N TRP A 76 22.27 -4.21 -2.41
CA TRP A 76 23.03 -4.00 -3.64
C TRP A 76 24.03 -2.85 -3.54
N ILE A 77 23.71 -1.78 -2.80
CA ILE A 77 24.62 -0.64 -2.53
C ILE A 77 25.65 -0.99 -1.46
N ALA A 78 25.25 -1.64 -0.37
CA ALA A 78 26.13 -1.97 0.75
C ALA A 78 27.16 -3.04 0.39
N LEU A 79 26.81 -3.99 -0.48
CA LEU A 79 27.69 -5.08 -0.91
C LEU A 79 29.04 -4.60 -1.48
N PRO A 80 29.11 -3.71 -2.50
CA PRO A 80 30.38 -3.22 -3.01
C PRO A 80 31.13 -2.36 -2.00
N ILE A 81 30.44 -1.59 -1.15
CA ILE A 81 31.08 -0.76 -0.12
C ILE A 81 31.79 -1.63 0.91
N VAL A 82 31.11 -2.66 1.43
CA VAL A 82 31.70 -3.62 2.37
C VAL A 82 32.83 -4.41 1.72
N GLY A 83 32.65 -4.83 0.46
CA GLY A 83 33.71 -5.53 -0.29
C GLY A 83 34.99 -4.69 -0.41
N LEU A 84 34.85 -3.42 -0.79
CA LEU A 84 35.98 -2.49 -0.89
C LEU A 84 36.62 -2.21 0.48
N ALA A 85 35.82 -2.00 1.52
CA ALA A 85 36.31 -1.77 2.88
C ALA A 85 37.13 -2.96 3.40
N LEU A 86 36.65 -4.19 3.17
CA LEU A 86 37.37 -5.41 3.54
C LEU A 86 38.66 -5.57 2.75
N LEU A 87 38.64 -5.28 1.46
CA LEU A 87 39.84 -5.35 0.61
C LEU A 87 40.93 -4.38 1.10
N VAL A 88 40.54 -3.13 1.39
CA VAL A 88 41.45 -2.10 1.91
C VAL A 88 41.99 -2.52 3.28
N ALA A 89 41.13 -3.00 4.19
CA ALA A 89 41.56 -3.48 5.49
C ALA A 89 42.54 -4.65 5.40
N LEU A 90 42.33 -5.59 4.47
CA LEU A 90 43.22 -6.72 4.23
C LEU A 90 44.58 -6.28 3.70
N ILE A 91 44.60 -5.37 2.72
CA ILE A 91 45.84 -4.81 2.17
C ILE A 91 46.62 -4.08 3.27
N GLU A 92 45.95 -3.26 4.07
CA GLU A 92 46.59 -2.51 5.15
C GLU A 92 47.15 -3.44 6.22
N TRP A 93 46.45 -4.52 6.54
CA TRP A 93 46.94 -5.54 7.48
C TRP A 93 48.20 -6.24 6.94
N LEU A 94 48.21 -6.64 5.67
CA LEU A 94 49.38 -7.25 5.01
C LEU A 94 50.57 -6.29 4.87
N ARG A 95 50.33 -4.97 4.83
CA ARG A 95 51.40 -3.96 4.78
C ARG A 95 52.00 -3.65 6.15
N ARG A 96 51.25 -3.90 7.24
CA ARG A 96 51.67 -3.60 8.61
C ARG A 96 52.28 -4.80 9.34
N GLY A 97 51.94 -6.02 8.92
CA GLY A 97 52.56 -7.27 9.37
C GLY A 97 53.86 -7.55 8.64
#